data_AF-A0A557SYA5-F1
#
_entry.id   AF-A0A557SYA5-F1
#
_cell.length_a   1.000
_cell.length_b   1.000
_cell.length_c   1.000
_cell.angle_alpha   90.00
_cell.angle_beta   90.00
_cell.angle_gamma   90.00
#
_symmetry.space_group_name_H-M   'P 1'
#
loop_
_entity.id
_entity.type
_entity.pdbx_description
1 polymer ?
#
loop_
_entity_poly.entity_id
_entity_poly.type
_entity_poly.pdbx_seq_one_letter_code
_entity_poly.pdbx_strand_id
1 'polypeptide(L)' 'MCGIDLANKIREVDAKNKIFLMTAFEIKDLEDRPDFKFARIDRLIQKPVLFSDLREMINDAWKN' A
#
# COMPACT_ATOMS: atom_id res chain seq x y z
N MET A 1 -9.78 -6.50 11.87
CA MET A 1 -8.62 -5.65 11.55
C MET A 1 -8.38 -5.78 10.05
N CYS A 2 -8.61 -4.71 9.29
CA CYS A 2 -8.37 -4.69 7.85
C CYS A 2 -6.93 -4.28 7.53
N GLY A 3 -6.51 -4.42 6.27
CA GLY A 3 -5.15 -4.04 5.84
C GLY A 3 -4.84 -2.55 6.05
N ILE A 4 -5.85 -1.67 5.97
CA ILE A 4 -5.72 -0.23 6.21
C ILE A 4 -5.52 0.04 7.71
N ASP A 5 -6.27 -0.62 8.60
CA ASP A 5 -6.08 -0.51 10.06
C ASP A 5 -4.65 -0.90 10.46
N LEU A 6 -4.12 -1.96 9.83
CA LEU A 6 -2.75 -2.40 10.07
C LEU A 6 -1.74 -1.36 9.57
N ALA A 7 -1.94 -0.82 8.37
CA ALA A 7 -1.09 0.23 7.83
C ALA A 7 -1.06 1.47 8.74
N ASN A 8 -2.22 1.88 9.28
CA ASN A 8 -2.33 2.97 10.24
C ASN A 8 -1.50 2.70 11.51
N LYS A 9 -1.59 1.50 12.07
CA LYS A 9 -0.77 1.10 13.24
C LYS A 9 0.73 1.07 12.92
N ILE A 10 1.11 0.60 11.73
CA ILE A 10 2.52 0.62 11.30
C ILE A 10 3.02 2.07 11.21
N ARG A 11 2.17 3.00 10.71
CA ARG A 11 2.52 4.43 10.65
C ARG A 11 2.66 5.10 12.00
N GLU A 12 1.88 4.68 13.00
CA GLU A 12 2.03 5.16 14.38
C GLU A 12 3.37 4.74 14.99
N VAL A 13 3.88 3.55 14.62
CA VAL A 13 5.17 3.03 15.12
C VAL A 13 6.36 3.61 14.35
N ASP A 14 6.28 3.62 13.01
CA ASP A 14 7.32 4.19 12.16
C ASP A 14 6.72 4.71 10.84
N ALA A 15 6.75 6.03 10.71
CA ALA A 15 6.24 6.74 9.54
C ALA A 15 7.12 6.59 8.28
N LYS A 16 8.32 5.98 8.35
CA LYS A 16 9.24 5.83 7.21
C LYS A 16 9.08 4.52 6.44
N ASN A 17 8.40 3.53 7.01
CA ASN A 17 8.21 2.23 6.36
C ASN A 17 7.56 2.35 4.98
N LYS A 18 8.02 1.64 3.97
CA LYS A 18 7.33 1.59 2.68
C LYS A 18 6.18 0.60 2.74
N ILE A 19 4.95 1.05 2.52
CA ILE A 19 3.74 0.21 2.61
C ILE A 19 3.14 0.01 1.23
N PHE A 20 3.00 -1.26 0.84
CA PHE A 20 2.36 -1.67 -0.40
C PHE A 20 1.05 -2.39 -0.07
N LEU A 21 -0.08 -1.94 -0.61
CA LEU A 21 -1.37 -2.61 -0.43
C LEU A 21 -1.73 -3.40 -1.67
N MET A 22 -1.90 -4.71 -1.50
CA MET A 22 -2.38 -5.59 -2.57
C MET A 22 -3.88 -5.85 -2.45
N THR A 23 -4.66 -5.58 -3.49
CA THR A 23 -6.12 -5.76 -3.51
C THR A 23 -6.59 -6.52 -4.76
N ALA A 24 -7.70 -7.26 -4.66
CA ALA A 24 -8.36 -7.87 -5.82
C ALA A 24 -9.55 -7.03 -6.35
N PHE A 25 -9.91 -5.96 -5.63
CA PHE A 25 -11.08 -5.12 -5.92
C PHE A 25 -10.65 -3.72 -6.35
N GLU A 26 -11.51 -3.05 -7.13
CA GLU A 26 -11.34 -1.63 -7.43
C GLU A 26 -11.32 -0.81 -6.13
N ILE A 27 -10.38 0.12 -6.07
CA ILE A 27 -9.94 0.84 -4.86
C ILE A 27 -10.28 2.33 -4.93
N LYS A 28 -10.91 2.80 -6.02
CA LYS A 28 -11.29 4.20 -6.20
C LYS A 28 -12.10 4.74 -5.02
N ASP A 29 -13.04 3.94 -4.51
CA ASP A 29 -13.87 4.33 -3.36
C ASP A 29 -13.13 4.30 -2.01
N LEU A 30 -11.95 3.66 -1.96
CA LEU A 30 -11.12 3.57 -0.76
C LEU A 30 -10.12 4.72 -0.67
N GLU A 31 -9.64 5.24 -1.81
CA GLU A 31 -8.66 6.35 -1.86
C GLU A 31 -9.18 7.64 -1.22
N ASP A 32 -10.50 7.86 -1.27
CA ASP A 32 -11.12 9.05 -0.68
C ASP A 32 -11.31 8.97 0.83
N ARG A 33 -11.21 7.77 1.42
CA ARG A 33 -11.48 7.61 2.83
C ARG A 33 -10.35 8.20 3.71
N PRO A 34 -10.68 8.86 4.83
CA PRO A 34 -9.67 9.49 5.70
C PRO A 34 -8.66 8.51 6.30
N ASP A 35 -9.10 7.29 6.63
CA ASP A 35 -8.28 6.19 7.14
C ASP A 35 -7.25 5.72 6.11
N PHE A 36 -7.63 5.67 4.83
CA PHE A 36 -6.72 5.35 3.73
C PHE A 36 -5.66 6.45 3.53
N LYS A 37 -6.08 7.72 3.59
CA LYS A 37 -5.17 8.87 3.48
C LYS A 37 -4.17 8.90 4.64
N PHE A 38 -4.61 8.55 5.86
CA PHE A 38 -3.72 8.46 7.02
C PHE A 38 -2.69 7.32 6.89
N ALA A 39 -3.07 6.19 6.30
CA ALA A 39 -2.18 5.05 6.10
C ALA A 39 -0.95 5.37 5.25
N ARG A 40 -1.02 6.43 4.41
CA ARG A 40 0.06 6.86 3.49
C ARG A 40 0.64 5.67 2.74
N ILE A 41 -0.22 4.96 2.03
CA ILE A 41 0.18 3.79 1.25
C ILE A 41 1.03 4.28 0.08
N ASP A 42 2.26 3.77 -0.01
CA ASP A 42 3.23 4.20 -1.02
C ASP A 42 2.84 3.68 -2.41
N ARG A 43 2.34 2.44 -2.50
CA ARG A 43 1.83 1.87 -3.73
C ARG A 43 0.64 0.93 -3.50
N LEU A 44 -0.32 1.01 -4.42
CA LEU A 44 -1.41 0.05 -4.56
C LEU A 44 -1.08 -0.95 -5.66
N ILE A 45 -1.35 -2.22 -5.40
CA ILE A 45 -1.13 -3.33 -6.34
C ILE A 45 -2.46 -4.05 -6.53
N GLN A 46 -3.01 -3.99 -7.73
CA GLN A 46 -4.21 -4.74 -8.08
C GLN A 46 -3.83 -6.15 -8.54
N LYS A 47 -4.55 -7.15 -8.04
CA LYS A 47 -4.41 -8.55 -8.45
C LYS A 47 -5.31 -8.85 -9.66
N PRO A 48 -4.89 -9.75 -10.56
CA PRO A 48 -3.60 -10.44 -10.56
C PRO A 48 -2.45 -9.51 -10.95
N VAL A 49 -1.26 -9.76 -10.39
CA VAL A 49 -0.02 -9.04 -10.72
C VAL A 49 1.04 -10.05 -11.14
N LEU A 50 1.83 -9.74 -12.17
CA LEU A 50 2.95 -10.59 -12.56
C LEU A 50 4.10 -10.42 -11.56
N PHE A 51 4.83 -11.50 -11.30
CA PHE A 51 5.99 -11.46 -10.39
C PHE A 51 7.12 -10.55 -10.91
N SER A 52 7.26 -10.42 -12.23
CA SER A 52 8.18 -9.46 -12.85
C SER A 52 7.85 -8.04 -12.43
N ASP A 53 6.58 -7.66 -12.56
CA ASP A 53 6.10 -6.31 -12.30
C ASP A 53 6.21 -6.00 -10.80
N LEU A 54 5.83 -6.95 -9.95
CA LEU A 54 6.02 -6.83 -8.50
C LEU A 54 7.49 -6.61 -8.13
N ARG A 55 8.41 -7.36 -8.76
CA ARG A 55 9.85 -7.22 -8.51
C ARG A 55 10.36 -5.84 -8.92
N GLU A 56 9.94 -5.33 -10.07
CA GLU A 56 10.28 -3.98 -10.52
C GLU A 56 9.75 -2.92 -9.56
N MET A 57 8.48 -3.01 -9.16
CA MET A 57 7.84 -2.08 -8.21
C MET A 57 8.58 -1.99 -6.88
N ILE A 58 9.04 -3.13 -6.34
CA ILE A 58 9.81 -3.19 -5.09
C ILE A 58 11.19 -2.55 -5.28
N ASN A 59 11.90 -2.91 -6.36
CA ASN A 59 13.23 -2.36 -6.63
C ASN A 59 13.20 -0.84 -6.81
N ASP A 60 12.17 -0.31 -7.48
CA ASP A 60 12.01 1.13 -7.70
C ASP A 60 11.74 1.90 -6.40
N ALA A 61 10.96 1.30 -5.49
CA ALA A 61 10.70 1.91 -4.19
C ALA A 61 11.88 1.81 -3.22
N TRP A 62 12.80 0.88 -3.44
CA TRP A 62 14.00 0.71 -2.61
C TRP A 62 15.14 1.65 -3.02
N LYS A 63 15.19 2.05 -4.30
CA LYS A 63 16.22 2.97 -4.82
C LYS A 63 16.00 4.44 -4.41
N ASN A 64 14.81 4.79 -3.91
CA ASN A 64 14.41 6.14 -3.48
C ASN A 64 14.19 6.19 -1.98
#